data_AF-A0A7S2NZ65-F1
#
_entry.id   AF-A0A7S2NZ65-F1
#
_cell.length_a   1.000
_cell.length_b   1.000
_cell.length_c   1.000
_cell.angle_alpha   90.00
_cell.angle_beta   90.00
_cell.angle_gamma   90.00
#
_symmetry.space_group_name_H-M   'P 1'
#
loop_
_entity.id
_entity.type
_entity.pdbx_description
1 polymer ?
#
loop_
_entity_poly.entity_id
_entity_poly.type
_entity_poly.pdbx_seq_one_letter_code
_entity_poly.pdbx_strand_id
1 'polypeptide(L)'
;NGSTTVDDTNQKSKLHDCIMSKKWEKASQLCQDYKFTARHWLEHRSKRTGKVMYRKLPIHNACVLGAPKTLILNLITAYPEGLEEQDEGGKLPLHLILSHNVSLDIITRMLKF
;
A
#
# COMPACT_ATOMS: atom_id res chain seq x y z
N ASN A 1 -6.26 -29.40 0.64
CA ASN A 1 -6.55 -28.16 -0.14
C ASN A 1 -5.47 -27.12 0.17
N GLY A 2 -4.29 -27.23 -0.45
CA GLY A 2 -3.09 -26.49 -0.04
C GLY A 2 -2.27 -25.98 -1.23
N SER A 3 -2.69 -24.86 -1.82
CA SER A 3 -1.98 -24.27 -2.97
C SER A 3 -1.93 -22.73 -2.99
N THR A 4 -2.19 -22.04 -1.88
CA THR A 4 -2.29 -20.55 -1.87
C THR A 4 -1.17 -19.81 -1.13
N THR A 5 -0.17 -20.47 -0.53
CA THR A 5 0.75 -19.76 0.39
C THR A 5 2.00 -19.19 -0.26
N VAL A 6 2.61 -19.89 -1.23
CA VAL A 6 3.90 -19.53 -1.83
C VAL A 6 3.80 -18.50 -2.96
N ASP A 7 2.80 -18.63 -3.84
CA ASP A 7 2.59 -17.65 -4.91
C ASP A 7 2.07 -16.31 -4.37
N ASP A 8 1.17 -16.35 -3.39
CA ASP A 8 0.67 -15.15 -2.72
C ASP A 8 1.77 -14.40 -1.98
N THR A 9 2.72 -15.09 -1.33
CA THR A 9 3.86 -14.43 -0.67
C THR A 9 4.82 -13.79 -1.67
N ASN A 10 5.09 -14.47 -2.79
CA ASN A 10 5.91 -13.93 -3.87
C ASN A 10 5.29 -12.67 -4.51
N GLN A 11 3.97 -12.69 -4.74
CA GLN A 11 3.23 -11.56 -5.30
C GLN A 11 3.13 -10.37 -4.34
N LYS A 12 2.91 -10.63 -3.03
CA LYS A 12 2.95 -9.60 -1.97
C LYS A 12 4.31 -8.90 -1.92
N SER A 13 5.39 -9.68 -1.99
CA SER A 13 6.74 -9.12 -2.04
C SER A 13 6.93 -8.25 -3.28
N LYS A 14 6.46 -8.67 -4.45
CA LYS A 14 6.60 -7.90 -5.70
C LYS A 14 5.90 -6.54 -5.66
N LEU A 15 4.65 -6.46 -5.18
CA LEU A 15 3.95 -5.18 -5.05
C LEU A 15 4.68 -4.26 -4.06
N HIS A 16 5.05 -4.80 -2.90
CA HIS A 16 5.82 -4.08 -1.89
C HIS A 16 7.14 -3.54 -2.46
N ASP A 17 7.90 -4.38 -3.14
CA ASP A 17 9.20 -4.01 -3.72
C ASP A 17 9.03 -2.95 -4.80
N CYS A 18 7.95 -3.00 -5.58
CA CYS A 18 7.63 -1.94 -6.55
C CYS A 18 7.31 -0.61 -5.84
N ILE A 19 6.48 -0.62 -4.79
CA ILE A 19 6.15 0.57 -4.02
C ILE A 19 7.40 1.17 -3.36
N MET A 20 8.19 0.34 -2.67
CA MET A 20 9.42 0.75 -1.99
C MET A 20 10.49 1.24 -2.98
N SER A 21 10.52 0.70 -4.20
CA SER A 21 11.41 1.16 -5.27
C SER A 21 10.81 2.29 -6.11
N LYS A 22 9.64 2.83 -5.74
CA LYS A 22 8.91 3.89 -6.48
C LYS A 22 8.58 3.53 -7.94
N LYS A 23 8.44 2.24 -8.25
CA LYS A 23 8.04 1.72 -9.57
C LYS A 23 6.52 1.75 -9.69
N TRP A 24 5.94 2.94 -9.77
CA TRP A 24 4.50 3.18 -9.61
C TRP A 24 3.64 2.55 -10.70
N GLU A 25 4.09 2.55 -11.94
CA GLU A 25 3.36 1.96 -13.08
C GLU A 25 3.21 0.45 -12.88
N LYS A 26 4.31 -0.22 -12.50
CA LYS A 26 4.30 -1.66 -12.20
C LYS A 26 3.47 -1.97 -10.96
N ALA A 27 3.59 -1.15 -9.91
CA ALA A 27 2.77 -1.31 -8.70
C ALA A 27 1.27 -1.17 -9.02
N SER A 28 0.92 -0.23 -9.90
CA SER A 28 -0.44 0.00 -10.35
C SER A 28 -0.99 -1.19 -11.12
N GLN A 29 -0.21 -1.75 -12.04
CA GLN A 29 -0.60 -2.95 -12.79
C GLN A 29 -0.77 -4.15 -11.86
N LEU A 30 0.18 -4.40 -10.96
CA LEU A 30 0.07 -5.47 -9.96
C LEU A 30 -1.16 -5.31 -9.05
N CYS A 31 -1.51 -4.08 -8.67
CA CYS A 31 -2.71 -3.81 -7.89
C CYS A 31 -3.99 -4.15 -8.65
N GLN A 32 -4.02 -3.90 -9.97
CA GLN A 32 -5.16 -4.23 -10.82
C GLN A 32 -5.27 -5.74 -11.06
N ASP A 33 -4.15 -6.39 -11.34
CA ASP A 33 -4.07 -7.83 -11.58
C ASP A 33 -4.41 -8.64 -10.31
N TYR A 34 -4.03 -8.13 -9.13
CA TYR A 34 -4.17 -8.83 -7.86
C TYR A 34 -4.81 -7.95 -6.78
N LYS A 35 -6.12 -7.67 -6.90
CA LYS A 35 -6.85 -6.80 -5.95
C LYS A 35 -6.68 -7.18 -4.48
N PHE A 36 -6.55 -8.48 -4.17
CA PHE A 36 -6.34 -8.96 -2.80
C PHE A 36 -4.99 -8.51 -2.20
N THR A 37 -4.00 -8.15 -3.00
CA THR A 37 -2.70 -7.69 -2.48
C THR A 37 -2.80 -6.35 -1.76
N ALA A 38 -3.79 -5.52 -2.10
CA ALA A 38 -4.02 -4.21 -1.48
C ALA A 38 -4.39 -4.29 0.01
N ARG A 39 -5.04 -5.38 0.44
CA ARG A 39 -5.46 -5.60 1.84
C ARG A 39 -4.40 -6.26 2.73
N HIS A 40 -3.28 -6.68 2.16
CA HIS A 40 -2.26 -7.40 2.93
C HIS A 40 -1.22 -6.46 3.50
N TRP A 41 -1.01 -6.55 4.81
CA TRP A 41 0.03 -5.84 5.54
C TRP A 41 1.43 -6.20 5.03
N LEU A 42 2.16 -5.18 4.59
CA LEU A 42 3.51 -5.31 4.08
C LEU A 42 4.50 -5.11 5.23
N GLU A 43 5.40 -6.06 5.42
CA GLU A 43 6.38 -6.05 6.50
C GLU A 43 7.68 -5.39 6.03
N HIS A 44 8.05 -4.30 6.69
CA HIS A 44 9.35 -3.69 6.50
C HIS A 44 10.38 -4.40 7.37
N ARG A 45 11.35 -5.07 6.76
CA ARG A 45 12.46 -5.73 7.46
C ARG A 45 13.73 -4.89 7.37
N SER A 46 14.47 -4.82 8.47
CA SER A 46 15.78 -4.18 8.48
C SER A 46 16.76 -4.97 7.63
N LYS A 47 17.38 -4.33 6.63
CA LYS A 47 18.41 -4.94 5.78
C LYS A 47 19.62 -5.46 6.56
N ARG A 48 19.90 -4.85 7.72
CA ARG A 48 21.07 -5.18 8.56
C ARG A 48 20.83 -6.37 9.49
N THR A 49 19.60 -6.55 9.98
CA THR A 49 19.29 -7.53 11.05
C THR A 49 18.23 -8.55 10.66
N GLY A 50 17.55 -8.38 9.52
CA GLY A 50 16.43 -9.22 9.09
C GLY A 50 15.14 -9.06 9.92
N LYS A 51 15.20 -8.37 11.07
CA LYS A 51 14.06 -8.18 11.97
C LYS A 51 12.98 -7.33 11.31
N VAL A 52 11.72 -7.75 11.45
CA VAL A 52 10.55 -6.94 11.10
C VAL A 52 10.53 -5.72 12.00
N MET A 53 10.63 -4.55 11.39
CA MET A 53 10.65 -3.27 12.08
C MET A 53 9.24 -2.72 12.22
N TYR A 54 8.47 -2.76 11.14
CA TYR A 54 7.07 -2.36 11.18
C TYR A 54 6.26 -2.94 10.02
N ARG A 55 4.93 -2.91 10.14
CA ARG A 55 3.98 -3.33 9.09
C ARG A 55 3.09 -2.17 8.66
N LYS A 56 2.87 -2.06 7.36
CA LYS A 56 2.00 -1.04 6.76
C LYS A 56 1.22 -1.61 5.60
N LEU A 57 -0.05 -1.21 5.45
CA LEU A 57 -0.77 -1.48 4.22
C LEU A 57 -0.08 -0.80 3.02
N PRO A 58 -0.23 -1.34 1.80
CA PRO A 58 0.25 -0.72 0.57
C PRO A 58 -0.15 0.75 0.44
N ILE A 59 -1.39 1.09 0.84
CA ILE A 59 -1.88 2.46 0.81
C ILE A 59 -1.14 3.40 1.78
N HIS A 60 -0.79 2.94 2.98
CA HIS A 60 0.04 3.72 3.90
C HIS A 60 1.42 4.00 3.31
N ASN A 61 2.07 2.97 2.75
CA ASN A 61 3.37 3.15 2.09
C ASN A 61 3.28 4.05 0.86
N ALA A 62 2.24 3.93 0.06
CA ALA A 62 1.99 4.80 -1.09
C ALA A 62 1.84 6.26 -0.66
N CYS A 63 1.10 6.52 0.43
CA CYS A 63 0.95 7.87 0.99
C CYS A 63 2.29 8.42 1.48
N VAL A 64 3.03 7.65 2.30
CA VAL A 64 4.34 8.06 2.87
C VAL A 64 5.41 8.32 1.81
N LEU A 65 5.35 7.60 0.68
CA LEU A 65 6.33 7.73 -0.38
C LEU A 65 5.93 8.76 -1.45
N GLY A 66 4.76 9.39 -1.32
CA GLY A 66 4.24 10.35 -2.29
C GLY A 66 3.90 9.70 -3.64
N ALA A 67 3.24 8.55 -3.62
CA ALA A 67 2.82 7.84 -4.82
C ALA A 67 1.90 8.70 -5.70
N PRO A 68 1.89 8.48 -7.03
CA PRO A 68 1.03 9.21 -7.94
C PRO A 68 -0.45 8.87 -7.70
N LYS A 69 -1.31 9.81 -8.10
CA LYS A 69 -2.76 9.71 -8.00
C LYS A 69 -3.32 8.37 -8.50
N THR A 70 -2.81 7.91 -9.65
CA THR A 70 -3.27 6.67 -10.30
C THR A 70 -3.10 5.46 -9.38
N LEU A 71 -1.93 5.32 -8.75
CA LEU A 71 -1.68 4.20 -7.84
C LEU A 71 -2.54 4.30 -6.57
N ILE A 72 -2.66 5.50 -5.99
CA ILE A 72 -3.48 5.70 -4.79
C ILE A 72 -4.94 5.33 -5.07
N LEU A 73 -5.51 5.80 -6.18
CA LEU A 73 -6.88 5.47 -6.55
C LEU A 73 -7.08 3.98 -6.82
N ASN A 74 -6.10 3.31 -7.45
CA ASN A 74 -6.17 1.88 -7.67
C ASN A 74 -6.14 1.08 -6.36
N LEU A 75 -5.31 1.49 -5.40
CA LEU A 75 -5.24 0.88 -4.07
C LEU A 75 -6.54 1.08 -3.29
N ILE A 76 -7.11 2.30 -3.30
CA ILE A 76 -8.41 2.59 -2.68
C ILE A 76 -9.51 1.75 -3.33
N THR A 77 -9.52 1.65 -4.66
CA THR A 77 -10.54 0.88 -5.39
C THR A 77 -10.42 -0.62 -5.12
N ALA A 78 -9.21 -1.12 -4.91
CA ALA A 78 -8.96 -2.53 -4.60
C ALA A 78 -9.29 -2.89 -3.15
N TYR A 79 -9.08 -1.97 -2.21
CA TYR A 79 -9.37 -2.17 -0.79
C TYR A 79 -9.72 -0.84 -0.09
N PRO A 80 -10.99 -0.39 -0.19
CA PRO A 80 -11.43 0.88 0.36
C PRO A 80 -11.40 0.89 1.90
N GLU A 81 -11.68 -0.23 2.55
CA GLU A 81 -11.66 -0.36 4.02
C GLU A 81 -10.26 -0.08 4.60
N GLY A 82 -9.21 -0.23 3.79
CA GLY A 82 -7.84 0.12 4.16
C GLY A 82 -7.62 1.61 4.45
N LEU A 83 -8.60 2.48 4.16
CA LEU A 83 -8.59 3.90 4.55
C LEU A 83 -8.88 4.11 6.03
N GLU A 84 -9.60 3.19 6.67
CA GLU A 84 -9.98 3.23 8.09
C GLU A 84 -8.99 2.45 8.96
N GLU A 85 -8.16 1.62 8.35
CA GLU A 85 -7.11 0.87 9.02
C GLU A 85 -5.97 1.80 9.42
N GLN A 86 -5.59 1.77 10.70
CA GLN A 86 -4.44 2.51 11.21
C GLN A 86 -3.16 1.72 10.96
N ASP A 87 -2.04 2.37 10.62
CA ASP A 87 -0.75 1.69 10.65
C ASP A 87 -0.28 1.36 12.09
N GLU A 88 0.85 0.67 12.23
CA GLU A 88 1.42 0.37 13.56
C GLU A 88 1.78 1.61 14.40
N GLY A 89 1.83 2.80 13.79
CA GLY A 89 2.00 4.06 14.49
C GLY A 89 0.67 4.75 14.85
N GLY A 90 -0.47 4.08 14.66
CA GLY A 90 -1.81 4.64 14.90
C GLY A 90 -2.25 5.65 13.83
N LYS A 91 -1.58 5.72 12.68
CA LYS A 91 -1.86 6.73 11.65
C LYS A 91 -2.64 6.12 10.49
N LEU A 92 -3.80 6.71 10.20
CA LEU A 92 -4.54 6.45 8.96
C LEU A 92 -3.76 6.91 7.71
N PRO A 93 -4.06 6.37 6.52
CA PRO A 93 -3.46 6.82 5.27
C PRO A 93 -3.65 8.31 5.02
N LEU A 94 -4.80 8.87 5.45
CA LEU A 94 -5.09 10.29 5.34
C LEU A 94 -4.11 11.16 6.13
N HIS A 95 -3.69 10.75 7.32
CA HIS A 95 -2.68 11.49 8.08
C HIS A 95 -1.33 11.53 7.36
N LEU A 96 -1.00 10.45 6.66
CA LEU A 96 0.28 10.29 5.96
C LEU A 96 0.28 11.02 4.61
N ILE A 97 -0.87 11.10 3.92
CA ILE A 97 -0.93 11.74 2.61
C ILE A 97 -0.85 13.26 2.69
N LEU A 98 -1.32 13.84 3.80
CA LEU A 98 -1.30 15.29 4.05
C LEU A 98 0.12 15.86 4.22
N SER A 99 1.13 15.04 4.52
CA SER A 99 2.52 15.49 4.53
C SER A 99 3.12 15.66 3.13
N HIS A 100 2.37 15.34 2.08
CA HIS A 100 2.79 15.47 0.68
C HIS A 100 1.91 16.48 -0.06
N ASN A 101 2.44 17.04 -1.16
CA ASN A 101 1.69 17.96 -2.01
C ASN A 101 0.74 17.17 -2.92
N VAL A 102 -0.36 16.68 -2.35
CA VAL A 102 -1.31 15.81 -3.02
C VAL A 102 -2.55 16.59 -3.44
N SER A 103 -3.07 16.29 -4.63
CA SER A 103 -4.26 16.95 -5.15
C SER A 103 -5.47 16.74 -4.23
N LEU A 104 -6.23 17.81 -3.99
CA LEU A 104 -7.48 17.79 -3.20
C LEU A 104 -8.49 16.75 -3.68
N ASP A 105 -8.47 16.39 -4.96
CA ASP A 105 -9.32 15.33 -5.52
C ASP A 105 -9.10 13.97 -4.84
N ILE A 106 -7.85 13.62 -4.49
CA ILE A 106 -7.55 12.36 -3.80
C ILE A 106 -8.07 12.40 -2.37
N ILE A 107 -7.82 13.51 -1.66
CA ILE A 107 -8.30 13.73 -0.29
C ILE A 107 -9.82 13.63 -0.27
N THR A 108 -10.49 14.29 -1.22
CA THR A 108 -11.94 14.24 -1.38
C THR A 108 -12.43 12.82 -1.66
N ARG A 109 -11.69 12.04 -2.46
CA ARG A 109 -12.03 10.65 -2.74
C ARG A 109 -11.88 9.77 -1.50
N MET A 110 -10.85 9.97 -0.69
CA MET A 110 -10.64 9.25 0.58
C MET A 110 -11.73 9.57 1.63
N LEU A 111 -12.29 10.77 1.61
CA LEU A 111 -13.38 11.19 2.53
C LEU A 111 -14.79 10.75 2.10
N LYS A 112 -14.95 10.29 0.85
CA LYS A 112 -16.25 9.91 0.27
C LYS A 112 -16.57 8.42 0.35
N PHE A 113 -15.60 7.60 0.76
CA PHE A 113 -15.82 6.20 1.11
C PHE A 113 -16.13 6.11 2.60
#